data_AF-A0A1L3FKK8-F1
#
_entry.id   AF-A0A1L3FKK8-F1
#
_cell.length_a   1.000
_cell.length_b   1.000
_cell.length_c   1.000
_cell.angle_alpha   90.00
_cell.angle_beta   90.00
_cell.angle_gamma   90.00
#
_symmetry.space_group_name_H-M   'P 1'
#
loop_
_entity.id
_entity.type
_entity.pdbx_description
1 polymer ?
#
loop_
_entity_poly.entity_id
_entity_poly.type
_entity_poly.pdbx_seq_one_letter_code
_entity_poly.pdbx_strand_id
1 'polypeptide(L)'
;MSDKAREFIDFWAENSIHAVEQYRTAGASQDVAELTRRLIGAAKGQGISEADLRAAIGDIAAYVEELLRAANTAESERRQST
;
A
#
# COMPACT_ATOMS: atom_id res chain seq x y z
N MET A 1 -19.58 7.13 -3.70
CA MET A 1 -18.47 7.26 -2.73
C MET A 1 -17.32 6.32 -3.06
N SER A 2 -17.59 5.16 -3.66
CA SER A 2 -16.58 4.15 -4.02
C SER A 2 -15.47 4.64 -4.97
N ASP A 3 -15.77 5.51 -5.94
CA ASP A 3 -14.76 5.96 -6.92
C ASP A 3 -13.66 6.83 -6.30
N LYS A 4 -14.02 7.76 -5.40
CA LYS A 4 -13.04 8.63 -4.71
C LYS A 4 -12.16 7.84 -3.75
N ALA A 5 -12.72 6.84 -3.07
CA ALA A 5 -11.95 5.96 -2.19
C ALA A 5 -10.96 5.11 -2.99
N ARG A 6 -11.39 4.57 -4.13
CA ARG A 6 -10.54 3.79 -5.03
C ARG A 6 -9.38 4.61 -5.60
N GLU A 7 -9.68 5.79 -6.16
CA GLU A 7 -8.67 6.71 -6.71
C GLU A 7 -7.64 7.13 -5.64
N PHE A 8 -8.10 7.43 -4.43
CA PHE A 8 -7.20 7.74 -3.32
C PHE A 8 -6.30 6.55 -2.96
N ILE A 9 -6.85 5.33 -2.92
CA ILE A 9 -6.09 4.13 -2.59
C ILE A 9 -5.03 3.84 -3.66
N ASP A 10 -5.38 3.94 -4.93
CA ASP A 10 -4.45 3.72 -6.05
C ASP A 10 -3.29 4.72 -5.98
N PHE A 11 -3.61 6.03 -5.86
CA PHE A 11 -2.60 7.07 -5.68
C PHE A 11 -1.71 6.84 -4.44
N TRP A 12 -2.32 6.46 -3.31
CA TRP A 12 -1.57 6.21 -2.08
C TRP A 12 -0.63 5.02 -2.22
N ALA A 13 -1.09 3.94 -2.86
CA ALA A 13 -0.31 2.73 -3.09
C ALA A 13 0.93 3.03 -3.95
N GLU A 14 0.76 3.76 -5.06
CA GLU A 14 1.86 4.16 -5.94
C GLU A 14 2.94 4.98 -5.23
N ASN A 15 2.56 5.82 -4.26
CA ASN A 15 3.49 6.70 -3.56
C ASN A 15 4.08 6.10 -2.28
N SER A 16 3.40 5.15 -1.65
CA SER A 16 3.72 4.68 -0.30
C SER A 16 4.27 3.26 -0.23
N ILE A 17 3.99 2.41 -1.24
CA ILE A 17 4.43 1.01 -1.30
C ILE A 17 5.65 0.90 -2.22
N HIS A 18 6.76 0.41 -1.67
CA HIS A 18 8.01 0.20 -2.41
C HIS A 18 8.55 -1.22 -2.15
N ALA A 19 9.46 -1.72 -2.99
CA ALA A 19 10.13 -3.02 -2.77
C ALA A 19 11.38 -2.87 -1.87
N VAL A 20 11.86 -3.95 -1.21
CA VAL A 20 13.12 -3.87 -0.43
C VAL A 20 14.31 -3.57 -1.35
N GLU A 21 14.95 -2.40 -1.17
CA GLU A 21 16.27 -2.12 -1.75
C GLU A 21 17.45 -2.58 -0.85
N GLN A 22 18.55 -3.00 -1.51
CA GLN A 22 19.72 -3.73 -0.97
C GLN A 22 20.52 -3.04 0.17
N TYR A 23 20.28 -1.77 0.49
CA TYR A 23 21.09 -1.00 1.46
C TYR A 23 20.36 -0.52 2.72
N ARG A 24 19.21 -1.13 3.05
CA ARG A 24 18.26 -0.66 4.09
C ARG A 24 17.77 0.76 3.81
N THR A 25 16.68 0.84 3.04
CA THR A 25 15.36 1.36 3.47
C THR A 25 14.65 2.01 2.27
N ALA A 26 13.68 1.30 1.70
CA ALA A 26 12.29 1.74 1.50
C ALA A 26 11.48 0.45 1.25
N GLY A 27 10.19 0.44 1.61
CA GLY A 27 9.29 -0.60 1.15
C GLY A 27 9.10 -1.80 2.08
N ALA A 28 9.99 -2.79 2.03
CA ALA A 28 9.63 -4.11 2.58
C ALA A 28 10.27 -4.50 3.92
N SER A 29 10.60 -3.47 4.70
CA SER A 29 10.51 -3.54 6.17
C SER A 29 9.39 -2.67 6.72
N GLN A 30 8.53 -2.09 5.87
CA GLN A 30 7.39 -1.34 6.36
C GLN A 30 6.42 -2.31 7.01
N ASP A 31 6.25 -2.17 8.31
CA ASP A 31 5.32 -2.95 9.09
C ASP A 31 3.91 -2.76 8.50
N VAL A 32 3.22 -3.87 8.19
CA VAL A 32 1.87 -3.84 7.60
C VAL A 32 0.94 -3.02 8.48
N ALA A 33 1.09 -3.08 9.81
CA ALA A 33 0.27 -2.29 10.71
C ALA A 33 0.61 -0.78 10.64
N GLU A 34 1.88 -0.41 10.48
CA GLU A 34 2.29 0.97 10.25
C GLU A 34 1.73 1.53 8.94
N LEU A 35 1.86 0.80 7.82
CA LEU A 35 1.31 1.22 6.53
C LEU A 35 -0.21 1.31 6.57
N THR A 36 -0.87 0.34 7.21
CA THR A 36 -2.32 0.38 7.44
C THR A 36 -2.72 1.64 8.21
N ARG A 37 -2.00 1.98 9.29
CA ARG A 37 -2.26 3.21 10.06
C ARG A 37 -2.04 4.47 9.23
N ARG A 38 -0.98 4.52 8.42
CA ARG A 38 -0.68 5.66 7.53
C ARG A 38 -1.75 5.83 6.46
N LEU A 39 -2.21 4.75 5.84
CA LEU A 39 -3.31 4.77 4.86
C LEU A 39 -4.60 5.31 5.49
N ILE A 40 -5.00 4.78 6.65
CA ILE A 40 -6.20 5.24 7.37
C ILE A 40 -6.07 6.71 7.78
N GLY A 41 -4.89 7.13 8.26
CA GLY A 41 -4.63 8.52 8.65
C GLY A 41 -4.71 9.49 7.46
N ALA A 42 -4.08 9.14 6.34
CA ALA A 42 -4.12 9.95 5.12
C ALA A 42 -5.53 10.03 4.53
N ALA A 43 -6.28 8.92 4.53
CA ALA A 43 -7.67 8.88 4.07
C ALA A 43 -8.57 9.81 4.89
N LYS A 44 -8.43 9.79 6.22
CA LYS A 44 -9.16 10.70 7.11
C LYS A 44 -8.88 12.17 6.79
N GLY A 45 -7.63 12.51 6.48
CA GLY A 45 -7.25 13.86 6.03
C GLY A 45 -7.96 14.31 4.75
N GLN A 46 -8.39 13.37 3.91
CA GLN A 46 -9.12 13.61 2.65
C GLN A 46 -10.65 13.49 2.80
N GLY A 47 -11.14 13.30 4.03
CA GLY A 47 -12.55 13.09 4.33
C GLY A 47 -13.08 11.70 3.94
N ILE A 48 -12.20 10.71 3.80
CA ILE A 48 -12.55 9.33 3.48
C ILE A 48 -12.50 8.53 4.79
N SER A 49 -13.60 7.83 5.11
CA SER A 49 -13.67 7.03 6.34
C SER A 49 -13.00 5.67 6.16
N GLU A 50 -12.62 5.04 7.28
CA GLU A 50 -12.11 3.67 7.26
C GLU A 50 -13.15 2.67 6.72
N ALA A 51 -14.44 2.95 6.89
CA ALA A 51 -15.51 2.16 6.31
C ALA A 51 -15.55 2.29 4.78
N ASP A 52 -15.30 3.49 4.24
CA ASP A 52 -15.20 3.69 2.79
C ASP A 52 -13.99 2.95 2.20
N LEU A 53 -12.86 2.95 2.91
CA LEU A 53 -11.69 2.13 2.53
C LEU A 53 -12.07 0.65 2.52
N ARG A 54 -12.66 0.12 3.60
CA ARG A 54 -13.08 -1.28 3.64
C ARG A 54 -14.12 -1.64 2.57
N ALA A 55 -15.02 -0.72 2.23
CA ALA A 55 -15.97 -0.93 1.14
C ALA A 55 -15.28 -1.00 -0.23
N ALA A 56 -14.15 -0.31 -0.41
CA ALA A 56 -13.40 -0.27 -1.67
C ALA A 56 -12.41 -1.42 -1.87
N ILE A 57 -11.77 -1.90 -0.79
CA ILE A 57 -10.69 -2.90 -0.86
C ILE A 57 -10.84 -4.09 0.09
N GLY A 58 -11.90 -4.12 0.91
CA GLY A 58 -12.10 -5.19 1.89
C GLY A 58 -11.16 -5.04 3.09
N ASP A 59 -10.39 -6.09 3.40
CA ASP A 59 -9.43 -6.06 4.50
C ASP A 59 -8.22 -5.20 4.13
N ILE A 60 -8.07 -4.07 4.83
CA ILE A 60 -7.03 -3.07 4.56
C ILE A 60 -5.63 -3.65 4.79
N ALA A 61 -5.45 -4.47 5.84
CA ALA A 61 -4.15 -5.03 6.16
C ALA A 61 -3.75 -6.09 5.13
N ALA A 62 -4.68 -6.97 4.75
CA ALA A 62 -4.45 -7.98 3.72
C ALA A 62 -4.14 -7.32 2.36
N TYR A 63 -4.83 -6.23 2.02
CA TYR A 63 -4.56 -5.47 0.80
C TYR A 63 -3.15 -4.87 0.79
N VAL A 64 -2.73 -4.24 1.88
CA VAL A 64 -1.36 -3.70 2.03
C VAL A 64 -0.30 -4.79 1.93
N GLU A 65 -0.55 -5.95 2.54
CA GLU A 65 0.34 -7.11 2.47
C GLU A 65 0.50 -7.63 1.03
N GLU A 66 -0.60 -7.73 0.27
CA GLU A 66 -0.57 -8.13 -1.14
C GLU A 66 0.22 -7.15 -2.00
N LEU A 67 0.04 -5.85 -1.80
CA LEU A 67 0.80 -4.81 -2.51
C LEU A 67 2.30 -4.91 -2.23
N LEU A 68 2.71 -5.09 -0.97
CA LEU A 68 4.11 -5.31 -0.62
C LEU A 68 4.68 -6.57 -1.26
N ARG A 69 3.90 -7.66 -1.27
CA ARG A 69 4.29 -8.92 -1.91
C ARG A 69 4.51 -8.75 -3.41
N ALA A 70 3.61 -8.04 -4.08
CA ALA A 70 3.70 -7.75 -5.51
C ALA A 70 4.94 -6.90 -5.83
N ALA A 71 5.17 -5.81 -5.08
CA ALA A 71 6.34 -4.95 -5.23
C ALA A 71 7.65 -5.73 -5.06
N ASN A 72 7.73 -6.58 -4.03
CA ASN A 72 8.90 -7.43 -3.79
C ASN A 72 9.13 -8.48 -4.88
N THR A 73 8.06 -9.05 -5.42
CA THR A 73 8.14 -10.05 -6.49
C THR A 73 8.67 -9.38 -7.77
N ALA A 74 8.11 -8.25 -8.17
CA ALA A 74 8.54 -7.50 -9.35
C ALA A 74 10.03 -7.10 -9.28
N GLU A 75 10.50 -6.63 -8.11
CA GLU A 75 11.92 -6.30 -7.93
C GLU A 75 12.80 -7.55 -7.95
N SER A 76 12.32 -8.68 -7.43
CA SER A 76 13.06 -9.96 -7.48
C SER A 76 13.21 -10.47 -8.92
N GLU A 77 12.16 -10.39 -9.74
CA GLU A 77 12.18 -10.76 -11.16
C GLU A 77 13.10 -9.85 -11.99
N ARG A 78 13.07 -8.53 -11.72
CA ARG A 78 13.98 -7.56 -12.32
C ARG A 78 15.44 -7.95 -12.09
N ARG A 79 15.77 -8.39 -10.87
CA ARG A 79 17.11 -8.82 -10.48
C ARG A 79 17.56 -10.13 -11.12
N GLN A 80 16.65 -11.06 -11.39
CA GLN A 80 17.00 -12.31 -12.09
C GLN A 80 17.24 -12.13 -13.59
N SER A 81 16.74 -11.03 -14.16
CA SER A 81 16.85 -10.72 -15.59
C SER A 81 18.06 -9.83 -15.94
N THR A 82 18.90 -9.47 -14.95
CA THR A 82 20.12 -8.66 -15.10
C THR A 82 21.35 -9.50 -14.83
#